data_AF-A0A1F9V9P0-F1
#
_entry.id   AF-A0A1F9V9P0-F1
#
_cell.length_a   1.000
_cell.length_b   1.000
_cell.length_c   1.000
_cell.angle_alpha   90.00
_cell.angle_beta   90.00
_cell.angle_gamma   90.00
#
_symmetry.space_group_name_H-M   'P 1'
#
loop_
_entity.id
_entity.type
_entity.pdbx_description
1 polymer ?
#
loop_
_entity_poly.entity_id
_entity_poly.type
_entity_poly.pdbx_seq_one_letter_code
_entity_poly.pdbx_strand_id
1 'polypeptide(L)'
;MSLWRRRDGQIVIPSMLIFPALVLFIFLIYETAKLSREKIRHQFAMDAAAFVEMTNYSDFLNRTAYVNGAFPMRIFDEGYGDFMAECEGKVEHCDKVTYASILFNNGVFPHDGGTYPAGAHTAETDMTGNKWEIKYGGLGASKNDSDPTLPEPIQLFTQEDARKYWHPKDLAVEIYKLYVQIYSLLGSVEDAQYTVLKRLAGDHSFMKKSYWLNTGEPEGDNLVASFRAAAPDFTSSSVVKAKCQKTLDFCGNVHVGGTGLQPYRPECVTGNNTAPPHTLDKSAGCDEGLFQLMWVKPDAIKSMQESGASGYPGISLAMNWAIPEKNYWNVDFKTEMNQRYPNGTLHTTISLKGDPASQPAVWPNPTPKFQVRQYP
;
A
#
# COMPACT_ATOMS: atom_id res chain seq x y z
N MET A 1 81.98 54.19 -12.78
CA MET A 1 80.52 54.34 -12.97
C MET A 1 79.88 52.95 -12.84
N SER A 2 79.47 52.55 -11.63
CA SER A 2 78.81 51.26 -11.39
C SER A 2 77.30 51.42 -11.55
N LEU A 3 76.73 50.90 -12.62
CA LEU A 3 75.28 50.72 -12.77
C LEU A 3 74.82 49.67 -11.76
N TRP A 4 74.25 50.13 -10.65
CA TRP A 4 73.53 49.27 -9.73
C TRP A 4 72.32 48.67 -10.47
N ARG A 5 72.38 47.37 -10.78
CA ARG A 5 71.22 46.58 -11.23
C ARG A 5 70.20 46.54 -10.09
N ARG A 6 69.21 47.44 -10.12
CA ARG A 6 68.01 47.33 -9.27
C ARG A 6 67.26 46.04 -9.64
N ARG A 7 67.24 45.07 -8.71
CA ARG A 7 66.51 43.79 -8.83
C ARG A 7 65.05 43.90 -8.37
N ASP A 8 64.60 45.07 -7.94
CA ASP A 8 63.25 45.30 -7.41
C ASP A 8 62.15 44.98 -8.44
N GLY A 9 62.43 45.20 -9.74
CA GLY A 9 61.52 44.84 -10.83
C GLY A 9 61.35 43.33 -11.06
N GLN A 10 62.30 42.49 -10.60
CA GLN A 10 62.21 41.03 -10.77
C GLN A 10 61.20 40.38 -9.82
N ILE A 11 60.84 41.04 -8.71
CA ILE A 11 59.81 40.57 -7.78
C ILE A 11 58.48 41.26 -8.09
N VAL A 12 58.49 42.56 -8.42
CA VAL A 12 57.27 43.33 -8.67
C VAL A 12 56.54 42.87 -9.93
N ILE A 13 57.24 42.58 -11.03
CA ILE A 13 56.60 42.20 -12.30
C ILE A 13 55.88 40.83 -12.20
N PRO A 14 56.50 39.76 -11.67
CA PRO A 14 55.78 38.51 -11.45
C PRO A 14 54.65 38.67 -10.42
N SER A 15 54.87 39.44 -9.35
CA SER A 15 53.84 39.66 -8.32
C SER A 15 52.61 40.41 -8.86
N MET A 16 52.80 41.38 -9.77
CA MET A 16 51.71 42.09 -10.46
C MET A 16 50.88 41.19 -11.38
N LEU A 17 51.42 40.05 -11.84
CA LEU A 17 50.68 39.09 -12.67
C LEU A 17 50.11 37.94 -11.82
N ILE A 18 50.88 37.44 -10.86
CA ILE A 18 50.54 36.29 -10.03
C ILE A 18 49.42 36.65 -9.05
N PHE A 19 49.47 37.81 -8.39
CA PHE A 19 48.42 38.18 -7.41
C PHE A 19 47.04 38.33 -8.06
N PRO A 20 46.85 39.09 -9.16
CA PRO A 20 45.55 39.19 -9.82
C PRO A 20 45.07 37.86 -10.39
N ALA A 21 45.97 37.04 -10.96
CA ALA A 21 45.62 35.71 -11.45
C ALA A 21 45.17 34.78 -10.32
N LEU A 22 45.84 34.81 -9.17
CA LEU A 22 45.49 34.01 -8.00
C LEU A 22 44.17 34.48 -7.36
N VAL A 23 43.91 35.79 -7.31
CA VAL A 23 42.62 36.34 -6.88
C VAL A 23 41.50 35.90 -7.82
N LEU A 24 41.70 35.99 -9.15
CA LEU A 24 40.75 35.47 -10.14
C LEU A 24 40.48 33.98 -9.96
N PHE A 25 41.52 33.19 -9.72
CA PHE A 25 41.39 31.75 -9.50
C PHE A 25 40.57 31.43 -8.24
N ILE A 26 40.81 32.15 -7.13
CA ILE A 26 40.01 32.02 -5.90
C ILE A 26 38.54 32.38 -6.16
N PHE A 27 38.28 33.48 -6.88
CA PHE A 27 36.92 33.88 -7.23
C PHE A 27 36.21 32.87 -8.14
N LEU A 28 36.92 32.27 -9.10
CA LEU A 28 36.39 31.20 -9.95
C LEU A 28 36.04 29.94 -9.15
N ILE A 29 36.89 29.53 -8.21
CA ILE A 29 36.58 28.43 -7.28
C ILE A 29 35.34 28.76 -6.45
N TYR A 30 35.23 29.99 -5.96
CA TYR A 30 34.09 30.40 -5.15
C TYR A 30 32.78 30.37 -5.95
N GLU A 31 32.75 30.95 -7.15
CA GLU A 31 31.56 30.97 -8.01
C GLU A 31 31.16 29.56 -8.49
N THR A 32 32.13 28.70 -8.82
CA THR A 32 31.85 27.30 -9.18
C THR A 32 31.35 26.49 -7.98
N ALA A 33 31.93 26.69 -6.79
CA ALA A 33 31.46 26.05 -5.55
C ALA A 33 30.04 26.49 -5.18
N LYS A 34 29.70 27.77 -5.40
CA LYS A 34 28.34 28.30 -5.22
C LYS A 34 27.35 27.60 -6.16
N LEU A 35 27.67 27.53 -7.46
CA LEU A 35 26.82 26.85 -8.44
C LEU A 35 26.65 25.35 -8.13
N SER A 36 27.73 24.68 -7.72
CA SER A 36 27.71 23.28 -7.30
C SER A 36 26.83 23.08 -6.06
N ARG A 37 26.94 23.95 -5.05
CA ARG A 37 26.11 23.90 -3.84
C ARG A 37 24.64 24.07 -4.17
N GLU A 38 24.30 24.99 -5.06
CA GLU A 38 22.92 25.19 -5.50
C GLU A 38 22.38 23.96 -6.22
N LYS A 39 23.12 23.39 -7.19
CA LYS A 39 22.71 22.15 -7.85
C LYS A 39 22.48 21.00 -6.86
N ILE A 40 23.40 20.82 -5.89
CA ILE A 40 23.27 19.80 -4.85
C ILE A 40 22.02 20.05 -3.98
N ARG A 41 21.73 21.31 -3.64
CA ARG A 41 20.52 21.68 -2.89
C ARG A 41 19.26 21.27 -3.64
N HIS A 42 19.18 21.56 -4.94
CA HIS A 42 18.02 21.17 -5.76
C HIS A 42 17.91 19.65 -5.94
N GLN A 43 19.03 18.95 -6.12
CA GLN A 43 19.04 17.48 -6.17
C GLN A 43 18.52 16.89 -4.85
N PHE A 44 19.04 17.34 -3.71
CA PHE A 44 18.60 16.90 -2.40
C PHE A 44 17.11 17.20 -2.14
N ALA A 45 16.64 18.36 -2.60
CA ALA A 45 15.24 18.74 -2.51
C ALA A 45 14.32 17.81 -3.32
N MET A 46 14.71 17.49 -4.55
CA MET A 46 14.02 16.53 -5.41
C MET A 46 14.00 15.14 -4.78
N ASP A 47 15.14 14.73 -4.24
CA ASP A 47 15.32 13.44 -3.59
C ASP A 47 14.40 13.27 -2.38
N ALA A 48 14.41 14.24 -1.48
CA ALA A 48 13.56 14.25 -0.29
C ALA A 48 12.08 14.32 -0.66
N ALA A 49 11.71 15.14 -1.64
CA ALA A 49 10.33 15.28 -2.09
C ALA A 49 9.77 14.00 -2.71
N ALA A 50 10.55 13.33 -3.56
CA ALA A 50 10.19 12.03 -4.10
C ALA A 50 10.05 10.99 -2.98
N PHE A 51 11.01 10.93 -2.05
CA PHE A 51 11.00 9.99 -0.93
C PHE A 51 9.76 10.11 -0.06
N VAL A 52 9.42 11.34 0.36
CA VAL A 52 8.23 11.61 1.18
C VAL A 52 6.96 11.24 0.44
N GLU A 53 6.86 11.58 -0.85
CA GLU A 53 5.67 11.26 -1.64
C GLU A 53 5.46 9.75 -1.75
N MET A 54 6.51 8.99 -2.11
CA MET A 54 6.43 7.53 -2.22
C MET A 54 6.15 6.85 -0.87
N THR A 55 6.56 7.46 0.24
CA THR A 55 6.27 6.96 1.59
C THR A 55 4.77 6.93 1.86
N ASN A 56 4.01 7.93 1.38
CA ASN A 56 2.55 7.92 1.50
C ASN A 56 1.91 6.71 0.81
N TYR A 57 2.41 6.34 -0.37
CA TYR A 57 1.94 5.15 -1.10
C TYR A 57 2.33 3.86 -0.38
N SER A 58 3.57 3.76 0.10
CA SER A 58 4.05 2.64 0.92
C SER A 58 3.16 2.42 2.15
N ASP A 59 2.88 3.49 2.89
CA ASP A 59 2.09 3.44 4.12
C ASP A 59 0.65 3.02 3.84
N PHE A 60 0.04 3.58 2.79
CA PHE A 60 -1.28 3.16 2.35
C PHE A 60 -1.29 1.67 2.02
N LEU A 61 -0.42 1.20 1.12
CA LEU A 61 -0.37 -0.20 0.70
C LEU A 61 -0.15 -1.18 1.86
N ASN A 62 0.71 -0.84 2.82
CA ASN A 62 0.96 -1.68 4.00
C ASN A 62 -0.26 -1.74 4.94
N ARG A 63 -1.00 -0.63 5.10
CA ARG A 63 -2.22 -0.62 5.92
C ARG A 63 -3.37 -1.34 5.23
N THR A 64 -3.54 -1.13 3.93
CA THR A 64 -4.50 -1.86 3.08
C THR A 64 -4.25 -3.37 3.16
N ALA A 65 -2.99 -3.81 3.07
CA ALA A 65 -2.63 -5.22 3.23
C ALA A 65 -3.07 -5.77 4.60
N TYR A 66 -2.88 -5.00 5.67
CA TYR A 66 -3.30 -5.41 7.01
C TYR A 66 -4.83 -5.55 7.14
N VAL A 67 -5.59 -4.59 6.60
CA VAL A 67 -7.07 -4.59 6.58
C VAL A 67 -7.62 -5.75 5.75
N ASN A 68 -6.97 -6.08 4.61
CA ASN A 68 -7.44 -7.12 3.71
C ASN A 68 -7.25 -8.55 4.23
N GLY A 69 -6.25 -8.79 5.09
CA GLY A 69 -5.84 -10.15 5.46
C GLY A 69 -5.65 -10.35 6.96
N ALA A 70 -4.57 -9.77 7.50
CA ALA A 70 -4.13 -10.02 8.87
C ALA A 70 -5.19 -9.70 9.93
N PHE A 71 -5.93 -8.62 9.76
CA PHE A 71 -6.89 -8.19 10.77
C PHE A 71 -8.16 -9.07 10.81
N PRO A 72 -8.87 -9.35 9.69
CA PRO A 72 -9.96 -10.33 9.70
C PRO A 72 -9.51 -11.70 10.20
N MET A 73 -8.34 -12.18 9.75
CA MET A 73 -7.76 -13.46 10.19
C MET A 73 -7.70 -13.53 11.71
N ARG A 74 -7.03 -12.56 12.36
CA ARG A 74 -6.86 -12.57 13.82
C ARG A 74 -8.19 -12.56 14.56
N ILE A 75 -9.16 -11.73 14.16
CA ILE A 75 -10.41 -11.64 14.91
C ILE A 75 -11.20 -12.94 14.87
N PHE A 76 -11.34 -13.55 13.69
CA PHE A 76 -12.11 -14.79 13.57
C PHE A 76 -11.35 -15.99 14.12
N ASP A 77 -10.04 -16.05 13.92
CA ASP A 77 -9.20 -17.14 14.41
C ASP A 77 -9.03 -17.10 15.94
N GLU A 78 -8.71 -15.94 16.52
CA GLU A 78 -8.62 -15.81 17.99
C GLU A 78 -9.99 -15.93 18.66
N GLY A 79 -11.06 -15.49 17.99
CA GLY A 79 -12.41 -15.54 18.54
C GLY A 79 -13.04 -16.94 18.52
N TYR A 80 -12.76 -17.74 17.49
CA TYR A 80 -13.46 -19.02 17.24
C TYR A 80 -12.55 -20.21 16.93
N GLY A 81 -11.23 -20.03 16.94
CA GLY A 81 -10.24 -21.11 16.68
C GLY A 81 -10.19 -22.17 17.77
N ASP A 82 -10.55 -21.83 19.00
CA ASP A 82 -10.69 -22.78 20.12
C ASP A 82 -12.14 -23.20 20.38
N PHE A 83 -13.11 -22.58 19.69
CA PHE A 83 -14.52 -22.86 19.91
C PHE A 83 -14.99 -24.02 19.03
N MET A 84 -15.17 -25.19 19.63
CA MET A 84 -15.54 -26.42 18.93
C MET A 84 -17.01 -26.42 18.53
N ALA A 85 -17.29 -26.85 17.29
CA ALA A 85 -18.63 -27.16 16.84
C ALA A 85 -19.01 -28.57 17.32
N GLU A 86 -20.09 -28.68 18.08
CA GLU A 86 -20.63 -29.96 18.52
C GLU A 86 -21.31 -30.68 17.36
N CYS A 87 -21.37 -32.00 17.40
CA CYS A 87 -22.07 -32.80 16.39
C CYS A 87 -22.66 -34.10 16.94
N GLU A 88 -22.67 -34.24 18.26
CA GLU A 88 -23.21 -35.42 18.93
C GLU A 88 -24.66 -35.67 18.51
N GLY A 89 -24.92 -36.89 18.01
CA GLY A 89 -26.26 -37.34 17.63
C GLY A 89 -26.76 -36.90 16.24
N LYS A 90 -25.97 -36.16 15.45
CA LYS A 90 -26.38 -35.72 14.09
C LYS A 90 -25.83 -36.57 12.96
N VAL A 91 -24.58 -37.02 13.08
CA VAL A 91 -23.87 -37.80 12.06
C VAL A 91 -23.03 -38.89 12.72
N GLU A 92 -22.98 -40.06 12.09
CA GLU A 92 -22.11 -41.16 12.49
C GLU A 92 -20.67 -40.81 12.10
N HIS A 93 -19.75 -40.76 13.07
CA HIS A 93 -18.36 -40.30 12.91
C HIS A 93 -18.20 -38.84 12.46
N CYS A 94 -18.28 -37.92 13.43
CA CYS A 94 -18.05 -36.52 13.19
C CYS A 94 -16.60 -36.09 13.49
N ASP A 95 -15.98 -35.41 12.53
CA ASP A 95 -14.71 -34.73 12.75
C ASP A 95 -14.89 -33.55 13.70
N LYS A 96 -13.99 -33.43 14.70
CA LYS A 96 -13.95 -32.27 15.58
C LYS A 96 -13.43 -31.07 14.79
N VAL A 97 -14.33 -30.15 14.47
CA VAL A 97 -14.00 -28.88 13.80
C VAL A 97 -14.35 -27.70 14.70
N THR A 98 -13.69 -26.57 14.46
CA THR A 98 -13.97 -25.33 15.17
C THR A 98 -14.91 -24.45 14.34
N TYR A 99 -15.59 -23.50 14.99
CA TYR A 99 -16.44 -22.54 14.27
C TYR A 99 -15.63 -21.70 13.28
N ALA A 100 -14.39 -21.33 13.64
CA ALA A 100 -13.49 -20.65 12.71
C ALA A 100 -13.16 -21.50 11.47
N SER A 101 -13.01 -22.82 11.61
CA SER A 101 -12.82 -23.72 10.46
C SER A 101 -14.01 -23.69 9.51
N ILE A 102 -15.24 -23.72 10.04
CA ILE A 102 -16.47 -23.64 9.24
C ILE A 102 -16.54 -22.29 8.52
N LEU A 103 -16.33 -21.19 9.25
CA LEU A 103 -16.35 -19.84 8.69
C LEU A 103 -15.26 -19.64 7.62
N PHE A 104 -14.05 -20.16 7.84
CA PHE A 104 -12.97 -20.14 6.87
C PHE A 104 -13.35 -20.90 5.59
N ASN A 105 -13.86 -22.13 5.72
CA ASN A 105 -14.28 -22.96 4.59
C ASN A 105 -15.41 -22.31 3.78
N ASN A 106 -16.26 -21.53 4.45
CA ASN A 106 -17.31 -20.75 3.80
C ASN A 106 -16.82 -19.42 3.20
N GLY A 107 -15.51 -19.12 3.30
CA GLY A 107 -14.91 -17.93 2.70
C GLY A 107 -15.18 -16.64 3.48
N VAL A 108 -15.49 -16.73 4.77
CA VAL A 108 -15.79 -15.57 5.64
C VAL A 108 -14.56 -14.73 5.90
N PHE A 109 -13.40 -15.37 6.11
CA PHE A 109 -12.12 -14.69 6.36
C PHE A 109 -10.96 -15.49 5.75
N PRO A 110 -9.80 -14.86 5.48
CA PRO A 110 -8.62 -15.56 4.98
C PRO A 110 -7.73 -16.06 6.13
N HIS A 111 -6.94 -17.11 5.88
CA HIS A 111 -6.01 -17.71 6.85
C HIS A 111 -4.70 -18.11 6.16
N ASP A 112 -3.69 -18.45 6.95
CA ASP A 112 -2.35 -18.75 6.45
C ASP A 112 -2.34 -19.96 5.50
N GLY A 113 -1.62 -19.85 4.39
CA GLY A 113 -1.51 -20.91 3.37
C GLY A 113 -2.79 -21.24 2.60
N GLY A 114 -3.93 -20.60 2.91
CA GLY A 114 -5.23 -20.97 2.35
C GLY A 114 -5.75 -22.33 2.86
N THR A 115 -5.24 -22.79 4.00
CA THR A 115 -5.67 -24.02 4.68
C THR A 115 -5.89 -23.74 6.15
N TYR A 116 -6.91 -24.33 6.77
CA TYR A 116 -7.19 -24.13 8.19
C TYR A 116 -6.74 -25.34 9.01
N PRO A 117 -6.04 -25.15 10.15
CA PRO A 117 -5.59 -26.25 10.99
C PRO A 117 -6.75 -27.10 11.52
N ALA A 118 -6.46 -28.38 11.77
CA ALA A 118 -7.42 -29.28 12.42
C ALA A 118 -7.34 -29.13 13.94
N GLY A 119 -8.49 -29.14 14.62
CA GLY A 119 -8.57 -29.04 16.08
C GLY A 119 -8.47 -27.60 16.61
N ALA A 120 -8.39 -27.49 17.94
CA ALA A 120 -8.32 -26.21 18.66
C ALA A 120 -6.95 -25.56 18.42
N HIS A 121 -6.95 -24.28 18.05
CA HIS A 121 -5.75 -23.51 17.89
C HIS A 121 -6.04 -22.01 18.03
N THR A 122 -4.95 -21.27 18.27
CA THR A 122 -4.93 -19.82 18.26
C THR A 122 -4.08 -19.31 17.10
N ALA A 123 -4.27 -18.05 16.71
CA ALA A 123 -3.49 -17.41 15.65
C ALA A 123 -1.96 -17.40 15.90
N GLU A 124 -1.52 -17.64 17.15
CA GLU A 124 -0.11 -17.67 17.55
C GLU A 124 0.54 -19.06 17.43
N THR A 125 -0.26 -20.14 17.35
CA THR A 125 0.25 -21.52 17.54
C THR A 125 0.69 -22.24 16.26
N ASP A 126 0.30 -21.79 15.05
CA ASP A 126 0.45 -22.61 13.82
C ASP A 126 1.11 -21.91 12.60
N MET A 127 1.71 -20.73 12.75
CA MET A 127 2.45 -20.09 11.64
C MET A 127 3.80 -20.80 11.42
N THR A 128 3.78 -21.89 10.64
CA THR A 128 4.96 -22.73 10.36
C THR A 128 5.97 -22.09 9.38
N GLY A 129 5.70 -20.87 8.88
CA GLY A 129 6.51 -20.18 7.87
C GLY A 129 7.08 -18.82 8.30
N ASN A 130 8.22 -18.46 7.70
CA ASN A 130 8.80 -17.11 7.81
C ASN A 130 8.04 -16.03 7.00
N LYS A 131 6.92 -16.40 6.35
CA LYS A 131 6.10 -15.53 5.50
C LYS A 131 4.63 -15.77 5.80
N TRP A 132 3.88 -14.69 5.96
CA TRP A 132 2.43 -14.74 6.14
C TRP A 132 1.77 -14.89 4.77
N GLU A 133 1.27 -16.08 4.43
CA GLU A 133 0.60 -16.37 3.16
C GLU A 133 -0.92 -16.39 3.32
N ILE A 134 -1.47 -15.28 3.80
CA ILE A 134 -2.91 -15.16 4.11
C ILE A 134 -3.75 -15.20 2.83
N LYS A 135 -4.60 -16.22 2.69
CA LYS A 135 -5.47 -16.46 1.53
C LYS A 135 -6.83 -17.02 1.98
N TYR A 136 -7.88 -16.80 1.20
CA TYR A 136 -9.16 -17.49 1.43
C TYR A 136 -9.06 -18.95 1.00
N GLY A 137 -9.72 -19.85 1.74
CA GLY A 137 -9.92 -21.24 1.33
C GLY A 137 -11.37 -21.54 0.98
N GLY A 138 -11.63 -22.82 0.69
CA GLY A 138 -12.98 -23.36 0.49
C GLY A 138 -13.80 -22.59 -0.56
N LEU A 139 -15.04 -22.25 -0.20
CA LEU A 139 -15.98 -21.51 -1.04
C LEU A 139 -15.52 -20.06 -1.32
N GLY A 140 -14.57 -19.54 -0.54
CA GLY A 140 -13.99 -18.21 -0.72
C GLY A 140 -12.81 -18.17 -1.68
N ALA A 141 -12.39 -19.27 -2.29
CA ALA A 141 -11.16 -19.34 -3.07
C ALA A 141 -11.09 -18.31 -4.23
N SER A 142 -12.23 -18.00 -4.87
CA SER A 142 -12.32 -16.97 -5.93
C SER A 142 -12.01 -15.56 -5.43
N LYS A 143 -12.11 -15.33 -4.11
CA LYS A 143 -11.68 -14.08 -3.51
C LYS A 143 -10.17 -13.90 -3.63
N ASN A 144 -9.36 -14.92 -3.96
CA ASN A 144 -7.92 -14.77 -4.16
C ASN A 144 -7.53 -14.37 -5.60
N ASP A 145 -8.48 -14.08 -6.48
CA ASP A 145 -8.15 -13.65 -7.84
C ASP A 145 -7.52 -12.25 -7.86
N SER A 146 -6.74 -11.96 -8.91
CA SER A 146 -6.07 -10.68 -9.09
C SER A 146 -7.04 -9.50 -9.17
N ASP A 147 -8.29 -9.72 -9.59
CA ASP A 147 -9.43 -8.82 -9.42
C ASP A 147 -10.58 -9.64 -8.83
N PRO A 148 -10.74 -9.66 -7.50
CA PRO A 148 -11.55 -10.67 -6.84
C PRO A 148 -13.03 -10.48 -7.12
N THR A 149 -13.70 -11.61 -7.38
CA THR A 149 -15.16 -11.69 -7.42
C THR A 149 -15.66 -12.18 -6.06
N LEU A 150 -16.61 -11.46 -5.49
CA LEU A 150 -17.20 -11.82 -4.21
C LEU A 150 -18.39 -12.77 -4.47
N PRO A 151 -18.44 -13.94 -3.83
CA PRO A 151 -19.59 -14.83 -3.96
C PRO A 151 -20.83 -14.15 -3.36
N GLU A 152 -21.96 -14.19 -4.07
CA GLU A 152 -23.22 -13.59 -3.62
C GLU A 152 -24.32 -14.65 -3.57
N PRO A 153 -24.96 -14.90 -2.41
CA PRO A 153 -24.66 -14.34 -1.10
C PRO A 153 -23.41 -14.97 -0.47
N ILE A 154 -22.75 -14.25 0.45
CA ILE A 154 -21.82 -14.91 1.36
C ILE A 154 -22.61 -15.74 2.36
N GLN A 155 -22.20 -16.99 2.58
CA GLN A 155 -22.84 -17.88 3.53
C GLN A 155 -21.97 -17.98 4.77
N LEU A 156 -22.43 -17.53 5.94
CA LEU A 156 -21.64 -17.70 7.17
C LEU A 156 -21.69 -19.17 7.63
N PHE A 157 -22.91 -19.71 7.64
CA PHE A 157 -23.18 -21.12 7.91
C PHE A 157 -24.13 -21.63 6.84
N THR A 158 -23.73 -22.69 6.16
CA THR A 158 -24.56 -23.35 5.15
C THR A 158 -25.64 -24.20 5.81
N GLN A 159 -26.63 -24.61 5.02
CA GLN A 159 -27.63 -25.56 5.49
C GLN A 159 -27.00 -26.93 5.83
N GLU A 160 -25.94 -27.30 5.13
CA GLU A 160 -25.17 -28.52 5.38
C GLU A 160 -24.45 -28.43 6.73
N ASP A 161 -23.83 -27.29 7.05
CA ASP A 161 -23.21 -27.06 8.36
C ASP A 161 -24.23 -27.24 9.47
N ALA A 162 -25.43 -26.67 9.33
CA ALA A 162 -26.49 -26.78 10.33
C ALA A 162 -27.11 -28.18 10.44
N ARG A 163 -26.91 -29.05 9.44
CA ARG A 163 -27.29 -30.47 9.49
C ARG A 163 -26.20 -31.31 10.14
N LYS A 164 -24.93 -31.02 9.85
CA LYS A 164 -23.78 -31.77 10.34
C LYS A 164 -23.42 -31.41 11.79
N TYR A 165 -23.37 -30.11 12.09
CA TYR A 165 -22.99 -29.58 13.39
C TYR A 165 -24.18 -28.99 14.12
N TRP A 166 -24.08 -28.98 15.45
CA TRP A 166 -25.00 -28.35 16.36
C TRP A 166 -24.57 -26.92 16.62
N HIS A 167 -25.36 -25.99 16.11
CA HIS A 167 -25.18 -24.58 16.41
C HIS A 167 -26.54 -23.87 16.52
N PRO A 168 -26.86 -23.29 17.69
CA PRO A 168 -28.10 -22.55 17.87
C PRO A 168 -28.22 -21.39 16.86
N LYS A 169 -29.44 -21.09 16.41
CA LYS A 169 -29.70 -19.92 15.56
C LYS A 169 -29.24 -18.62 16.22
N ASP A 170 -29.33 -18.52 17.54
CA ASP A 170 -28.87 -17.34 18.28
C ASP A 170 -27.36 -17.12 18.14
N LEU A 171 -26.54 -18.18 18.20
CA LEU A 171 -25.10 -18.10 17.95
C LEU A 171 -24.81 -17.65 16.51
N ALA A 172 -25.55 -18.17 15.52
CA ALA A 172 -25.39 -17.74 14.14
C ALA A 172 -25.73 -16.24 13.96
N VAL A 173 -26.73 -15.74 14.69
CA VAL A 173 -27.09 -14.31 14.73
C VAL A 173 -25.98 -13.47 15.39
N GLU A 174 -25.35 -13.96 16.46
CA GLU A 174 -24.22 -13.28 17.11
C GLU A 174 -23.01 -13.17 16.19
N ILE A 175 -22.64 -14.26 15.51
CA ILE A 175 -21.54 -14.29 14.54
C ILE A 175 -21.85 -13.36 13.34
N TYR A 176 -23.10 -13.34 12.87
CA TYR A 176 -23.54 -12.37 11.85
C TYR A 176 -23.35 -10.92 12.31
N LYS A 177 -23.78 -10.58 13.53
CA LYS A 177 -23.60 -9.21 14.07
C LYS A 177 -22.12 -8.85 14.15
N LEU A 178 -21.29 -9.76 14.64
CA LEU A 178 -19.85 -9.57 14.72
C LEU A 178 -19.24 -9.36 13.33
N TYR A 179 -19.62 -10.18 12.34
CA TYR A 179 -19.18 -10.04 10.96
C TYR A 179 -19.50 -8.66 10.39
N VAL A 180 -20.75 -8.20 10.54
CA VAL A 180 -21.16 -6.86 10.08
C VAL A 180 -20.39 -5.76 10.81
N GLN A 181 -20.18 -5.89 12.12
CA GLN A 181 -19.44 -4.90 12.92
C GLN A 181 -17.97 -4.79 12.48
N ILE A 182 -17.28 -5.93 12.32
CA ILE A 182 -15.86 -5.95 11.94
C ILE A 182 -15.69 -5.32 10.56
N TYR A 183 -16.44 -5.79 9.57
CA TYR A 183 -16.24 -5.33 8.20
C TYR A 183 -16.75 -3.90 7.99
N SER A 184 -17.73 -3.43 8.76
CA SER A 184 -18.12 -2.02 8.77
C SER A 184 -17.04 -1.12 9.39
N LEU A 185 -16.39 -1.58 10.46
CA LEU A 185 -15.24 -0.90 11.08
C LEU A 185 -14.06 -0.85 10.10
N LEU A 186 -13.72 -1.98 9.48
CA LEU A 186 -12.65 -2.07 8.49
C LEU A 186 -12.90 -1.16 7.30
N GLY A 187 -14.14 -1.14 6.77
CA GLY A 187 -14.54 -0.21 5.72
C GLY A 187 -14.38 1.26 6.13
N SER A 188 -14.72 1.60 7.37
CA SER A 188 -14.56 2.96 7.92
C SER A 188 -13.09 3.36 8.06
N VAL A 189 -12.25 2.44 8.54
CA VAL A 189 -10.80 2.66 8.66
C VAL A 189 -10.17 2.86 7.28
N GLU A 190 -10.48 1.99 6.33
CA GLU A 190 -9.91 2.04 4.99
C GLU A 190 -10.41 3.24 4.19
N ASP A 191 -11.69 3.58 4.27
CA ASP A 191 -12.24 4.77 3.61
C ASP A 191 -11.60 6.06 4.13
N ALA A 192 -11.36 6.16 5.43
CA ALA A 192 -10.64 7.27 6.03
C ALA A 192 -9.19 7.36 5.52
N GLN A 193 -8.48 6.23 5.46
CA GLN A 193 -7.11 6.16 4.94
C GLN A 193 -7.05 6.52 3.45
N TYR A 194 -7.98 6.00 2.65
CA TYR A 194 -8.06 6.29 1.23
C TYR A 194 -8.43 7.75 0.95
N THR A 195 -9.31 8.33 1.76
CA THR A 195 -9.64 9.76 1.72
C THR A 195 -8.41 10.63 2.01
N VAL A 196 -7.60 10.27 3.00
CA VAL A 196 -6.32 10.94 3.26
C VAL A 196 -5.39 10.80 2.07
N LEU A 197 -5.20 9.60 1.53
CA LEU A 197 -4.37 9.40 0.33
C LEU A 197 -4.84 10.25 -0.84
N LYS A 198 -6.15 10.26 -1.16
CA LYS A 198 -6.70 11.09 -2.24
C LYS A 198 -6.41 12.57 -2.05
N ARG A 199 -6.53 13.06 -0.82
CA ARG A 199 -6.22 14.47 -0.51
C ARG A 199 -4.74 14.77 -0.69
N LEU A 200 -3.86 13.86 -0.29
CA LEU A 200 -2.41 14.04 -0.39
C LEU A 200 -1.90 13.92 -1.84
N ALA A 201 -2.33 12.87 -2.53
CA ALA A 201 -1.96 12.57 -3.92
C ALA A 201 -2.64 13.49 -4.94
N GLY A 202 -3.82 14.04 -4.64
CA GLY A 202 -4.55 14.90 -5.57
C GLY A 202 -3.76 16.14 -6.02
N ASP A 203 -3.08 16.82 -5.09
CA ASP A 203 -2.20 17.96 -5.41
C ASP A 203 -0.70 17.66 -5.23
N HIS A 204 -0.35 16.45 -4.77
CA HIS A 204 1.02 16.10 -4.35
C HIS A 204 1.64 17.16 -3.44
N SER A 205 0.83 17.65 -2.49
CA SER A 205 1.18 18.83 -1.68
C SER A 205 2.42 18.60 -0.82
N PHE A 206 2.70 17.35 -0.43
CA PHE A 206 3.92 17.00 0.30
C PHE A 206 5.16 17.06 -0.58
N MET A 207 5.09 16.58 -1.83
CA MET A 207 6.17 16.74 -2.80
C MET A 207 6.51 18.23 -3.01
N LYS A 208 5.50 19.08 -3.26
CA LYS A 208 5.70 20.53 -3.44
C LYS A 208 6.31 21.19 -2.22
N LYS A 209 5.76 20.93 -1.02
CA LYS A 209 6.26 21.50 0.24
C LYS A 209 7.66 21.02 0.56
N SER A 210 7.95 19.73 0.37
CA SER A 210 9.28 19.17 0.64
C SER A 210 10.33 19.76 -0.28
N TYR A 211 10.00 19.99 -1.56
CA TYR A 211 10.88 20.69 -2.47
C TYR A 211 11.10 22.15 -2.04
N TRP A 212 10.01 22.88 -1.81
CA TRP A 212 10.05 24.30 -1.42
C TRP A 212 10.81 24.54 -0.11
N LEU A 213 10.67 23.66 0.89
CA LEU A 213 11.39 23.79 2.17
C LEU A 213 12.92 23.73 2.00
N ASN A 214 13.40 23.05 0.95
CA ASN A 214 14.83 22.88 0.70
C ASN A 214 15.40 23.93 -0.27
N THR A 215 14.59 24.49 -1.17
CA THR A 215 15.06 25.43 -2.22
C THR A 215 14.56 26.86 -2.04
N GLY A 216 13.39 27.05 -1.42
CA GLY A 216 12.65 28.31 -1.39
C GLY A 216 11.96 28.65 -2.72
N GLU A 217 11.99 27.76 -3.71
CA GLU A 217 11.58 28.04 -5.09
C GLU A 217 10.32 27.23 -5.50
N PRO A 218 9.50 27.73 -6.45
CA PRO A 218 8.21 27.13 -6.80
C PRO A 218 8.27 25.98 -7.82
N GLU A 219 9.45 25.51 -8.26
CA GLU A 219 9.60 24.47 -9.30
C GLU A 219 9.10 23.08 -8.86
N GLY A 220 8.56 22.95 -7.65
CA GLY A 220 7.86 21.77 -7.18
C GLY A 220 6.73 21.33 -8.13
N ASP A 221 6.10 22.26 -8.88
CA ASP A 221 5.08 21.91 -9.87
C ASP A 221 5.64 21.11 -11.06
N ASN A 222 6.88 21.38 -11.49
CA ASN A 222 7.53 20.60 -12.55
C ASN A 222 7.85 19.19 -12.08
N LEU A 223 8.31 19.05 -10.84
CA LEU A 223 8.55 17.75 -10.21
C LEU A 223 7.25 16.94 -10.11
N VAL A 224 6.16 17.58 -9.68
CA VAL A 224 4.83 16.97 -9.62
C VAL A 224 4.33 16.54 -11.00
N ALA A 225 4.55 17.35 -12.04
CA ALA A 225 4.20 16.97 -13.40
C ALA A 225 4.99 15.73 -13.88
N SER A 226 6.31 15.69 -13.58
CA SER A 226 7.13 14.51 -13.87
C SER A 226 6.66 13.27 -13.10
N PHE A 227 6.24 13.43 -11.84
CA PHE A 227 5.72 12.32 -11.04
C PHE A 227 4.39 11.80 -11.58
N ARG A 228 3.41 12.68 -11.85
CA ARG A 228 2.10 12.29 -12.41
C ARG A 228 2.20 11.60 -13.76
N ALA A 229 3.19 11.95 -14.58
CA ALA A 229 3.41 11.31 -15.87
C ALA A 229 3.91 9.85 -15.75
N ALA A 230 4.53 9.50 -14.63
CA ALA A 230 5.19 8.22 -14.43
C ALA A 230 4.54 7.34 -13.35
N ALA A 231 3.83 7.94 -12.40
CA ALA A 231 3.12 7.26 -11.32
C ALA A 231 1.68 6.92 -11.72
N PRO A 232 1.15 5.75 -11.30
CA PRO A 232 -0.28 5.45 -11.44
C PRO A 232 -1.15 6.42 -10.63
N ASP A 233 -2.34 6.70 -11.14
CA ASP A 233 -3.31 7.51 -10.43
C ASP A 233 -4.05 6.68 -9.37
N PHE A 234 -3.54 6.68 -8.15
CA PHE A 234 -4.18 6.02 -7.00
C PHE A 234 -5.49 6.70 -6.58
N THR A 235 -5.83 7.89 -7.10
CA THR A 235 -7.12 8.53 -6.80
C THR A 235 -8.26 7.95 -7.65
N SER A 236 -7.92 7.23 -8.73
CA SER A 236 -8.86 6.60 -9.64
C SER A 236 -9.40 5.27 -9.11
N SER A 237 -10.71 5.05 -9.28
CA SER A 237 -11.38 3.78 -9.02
C SER A 237 -10.94 2.64 -9.95
N SER A 238 -10.25 2.95 -11.06
CA SER A 238 -9.64 1.94 -11.93
C SER A 238 -8.35 1.35 -11.35
N VAL A 239 -7.75 2.02 -10.37
CA VAL A 239 -6.51 1.59 -9.69
C VAL A 239 -6.79 1.12 -8.29
N VAL A 240 -7.60 1.84 -7.51
CA VAL A 240 -7.93 1.53 -6.12
C VAL A 240 -9.45 1.51 -5.95
N LYS A 241 -10.01 0.35 -5.59
CA LYS A 241 -11.47 0.20 -5.38
C LYS A 241 -11.78 -0.73 -4.22
N ALA A 242 -12.77 -0.35 -3.41
CA ALA A 242 -13.34 -1.25 -2.41
C ALA A 242 -14.14 -2.36 -3.09
N LYS A 243 -14.05 -3.56 -2.54
CA LYS A 243 -14.89 -4.72 -2.88
C LYS A 243 -15.89 -4.90 -1.76
N CYS A 244 -17.17 -4.94 -2.12
CA CYS A 244 -18.26 -4.87 -1.17
C CYS A 244 -19.24 -6.01 -1.41
N GLN A 245 -19.63 -6.68 -0.33
CA GLN A 245 -20.60 -7.76 -0.28
C GLN A 245 -22.00 -7.18 -0.15
N LYS A 246 -22.91 -7.52 -1.06
CA LYS A 246 -24.28 -6.99 -1.07
C LYS A 246 -25.22 -7.81 -0.22
N THR A 247 -25.06 -9.13 -0.26
CA THR A 247 -25.99 -10.06 0.36
C THR A 247 -25.30 -11.12 1.19
N LEU A 248 -25.98 -11.55 2.24
CA LEU A 248 -25.50 -12.56 3.18
C LEU A 248 -26.62 -13.52 3.56
N ASP A 249 -26.25 -14.76 3.82
CA ASP A 249 -27.13 -15.77 4.40
C ASP A 249 -26.43 -16.53 5.53
N PHE A 250 -27.23 -17.04 6.47
CA PHE A 250 -26.76 -17.92 7.53
C PHE A 250 -27.87 -18.86 7.97
N CYS A 251 -27.46 -20.07 8.36
CA CYS A 251 -28.34 -21.11 8.89
C CYS A 251 -27.98 -21.43 10.34
N GLY A 252 -28.98 -21.84 11.12
CA GLY A 252 -28.79 -22.33 12.48
C GLY A 252 -29.89 -23.28 12.93
N ASN A 253 -29.68 -23.96 14.06
CA ASN A 253 -30.67 -24.89 14.60
C ASN A 253 -31.71 -24.16 15.45
N VAL A 254 -32.98 -24.43 15.18
CA VAL A 254 -34.13 -23.89 15.93
C VAL A 254 -34.89 -25.04 16.59
N HIS A 255 -35.24 -24.85 17.86
CA HIS A 255 -36.09 -25.79 18.59
C HIS A 255 -37.53 -25.73 18.06
N VAL A 256 -38.06 -26.83 17.54
CA VAL A 256 -39.36 -26.84 16.85
C VAL A 256 -40.56 -27.10 17.77
N GLY A 257 -40.31 -27.42 19.05
CA GLY A 257 -41.36 -27.73 20.00
C GLY A 257 -42.01 -29.09 19.73
N GLY A 258 -41.87 -30.04 20.65
CA GLY A 258 -42.50 -31.36 20.56
C GLY A 258 -41.71 -32.45 21.27
N THR A 259 -42.40 -33.52 21.70
CA THR A 259 -41.84 -34.68 22.41
C THR A 259 -41.17 -35.71 21.47
N GLY A 260 -40.69 -35.28 20.30
CA GLY A 260 -40.19 -36.17 19.24
C GLY A 260 -38.67 -36.39 19.24
N LEU A 261 -38.23 -37.42 18.51
CA LEU A 261 -36.84 -37.92 18.41
C LEU A 261 -35.80 -36.92 17.85
N GLN A 262 -36.22 -35.81 17.23
CA GLN A 262 -35.33 -34.71 16.84
C GLN A 262 -36.01 -33.35 17.13
N PRO A 263 -35.73 -32.72 18.29
CA PRO A 263 -36.41 -31.49 18.70
C PRO A 263 -36.01 -30.24 17.91
N TYR A 264 -35.15 -30.37 16.91
CA TYR A 264 -34.50 -29.25 16.25
C TYR A 264 -34.41 -29.43 14.74
N ARG A 265 -34.58 -28.33 14.01
CA ARG A 265 -34.45 -28.28 12.55
C ARG A 265 -33.45 -27.20 12.12
N PRO A 266 -32.66 -27.42 11.06
CA PRO A 266 -31.92 -26.35 10.40
C PRO A 266 -32.90 -25.32 9.83
N GLU A 267 -32.68 -24.06 10.15
CA GLU A 267 -33.41 -22.94 9.59
C GLU A 267 -32.41 -21.89 9.10
N CYS A 268 -32.47 -21.61 7.81
CA CYS A 268 -31.74 -20.52 7.19
C CYS A 268 -32.60 -19.27 7.18
N VAL A 269 -31.97 -18.09 7.19
CA VAL A 269 -32.70 -16.83 7.02
C VAL A 269 -33.45 -16.84 5.68
N THR A 270 -32.87 -17.41 4.64
CA THR A 270 -33.47 -17.45 3.29
C THR A 270 -34.15 -18.78 2.95
N GLY A 271 -33.51 -19.90 3.32
CA GLY A 271 -33.70 -21.21 2.68
C GLY A 271 -35.00 -21.96 2.98
N ASN A 272 -35.73 -21.63 4.06
CA ASN A 272 -37.00 -22.32 4.37
C ASN A 272 -38.25 -21.56 3.90
N ASN A 273 -38.14 -20.29 3.45
CA ASN A 273 -39.29 -19.42 3.21
C ASN A 273 -39.33 -18.73 1.83
N THR A 274 -38.52 -19.13 0.84
CA THR A 274 -38.35 -18.38 -0.43
C THR A 274 -37.94 -16.90 -0.24
N ALA A 275 -37.43 -16.56 0.95
CA ALA A 275 -37.05 -15.19 1.29
C ALA A 275 -35.69 -14.87 0.65
N PRO A 276 -35.50 -13.67 0.08
CA PRO A 276 -34.23 -13.28 -0.50
C PRO A 276 -33.13 -13.20 0.57
N PRO A 277 -31.85 -13.41 0.20
CA PRO A 277 -30.68 -13.10 1.03
C PRO A 277 -30.80 -11.78 1.78
N HIS A 278 -30.25 -11.76 2.99
CA HIS A 278 -30.26 -10.55 3.79
C HIS A 278 -29.38 -9.50 3.11
N THR A 279 -29.97 -8.39 2.71
CA THR A 279 -29.26 -7.25 2.15
C THR A 279 -28.43 -6.59 3.24
N LEU A 280 -27.13 -6.45 3.00
CA LEU A 280 -26.22 -5.80 3.92
C LEU A 280 -26.31 -4.28 3.77
N ASP A 281 -26.34 -3.60 4.90
CA ASP A 281 -26.29 -2.13 4.94
C ASP A 281 -24.99 -1.61 4.32
N LYS A 282 -25.08 -0.42 3.75
CA LYS A 282 -23.95 0.29 3.16
C LYS A 282 -22.90 0.61 4.23
N SER A 283 -21.68 0.15 4.04
CA SER A 283 -20.52 0.60 4.82
C SER A 283 -19.76 1.74 4.13
N ALA A 284 -18.86 2.41 4.86
CA ALA A 284 -17.95 3.39 4.28
C ALA A 284 -17.09 2.77 3.15
N GLY A 285 -16.77 3.59 2.14
CA GLY A 285 -16.02 3.17 0.95
C GLY A 285 -16.79 2.34 -0.09
N CYS A 286 -18.02 1.90 0.24
CA CYS A 286 -18.88 1.11 -0.65
C CYS A 286 -20.04 1.96 -1.18
N ASP A 287 -20.46 1.75 -2.43
CA ASP A 287 -21.70 2.34 -2.95
C ASP A 287 -22.93 1.59 -2.42
N GLU A 288 -22.83 0.26 -2.38
CA GLU A 288 -23.82 -0.68 -1.86
C GLU A 288 -23.10 -1.80 -1.08
N GLY A 289 -23.74 -2.29 -0.02
CA GLY A 289 -23.26 -3.44 0.75
C GLY A 289 -22.11 -3.11 1.71
N LEU A 290 -21.55 -4.19 2.26
CA LEU A 290 -20.54 -4.19 3.31
C LEU A 290 -19.15 -4.40 2.74
N PHE A 291 -18.19 -3.57 3.15
CA PHE A 291 -16.79 -3.68 2.78
C PHE A 291 -16.24 -5.09 3.04
N GLN A 292 -15.39 -5.60 2.16
CA GLN A 292 -14.72 -6.89 2.31
C GLN A 292 -13.20 -6.73 2.23
N LEU A 293 -12.74 -6.04 1.21
CA LEU A 293 -11.33 -5.76 1.00
C LEU A 293 -11.17 -4.54 0.10
N MET A 294 -10.00 -3.92 0.14
CA MET A 294 -9.60 -2.88 -0.78
C MET A 294 -8.65 -3.45 -1.82
N TRP A 295 -9.09 -3.41 -3.06
CA TRP A 295 -8.34 -3.88 -4.20
C TRP A 295 -7.47 -2.77 -4.77
N VAL A 296 -6.18 -3.05 -4.96
CA VAL A 296 -5.25 -2.20 -5.70
C VAL A 296 -4.74 -2.98 -6.90
N LYS A 297 -4.85 -2.37 -8.09
CA LYS A 297 -4.44 -2.99 -9.34
C LYS A 297 -2.96 -3.41 -9.28
N PRO A 298 -2.64 -4.71 -9.48
CA PRO A 298 -1.25 -5.18 -9.37
C PRO A 298 -0.28 -4.47 -10.32
N ASP A 299 -0.72 -4.14 -11.54
CA ASP A 299 0.10 -3.42 -12.51
C ASP A 299 0.52 -2.02 -12.04
N ALA A 300 -0.33 -1.35 -11.25
CA ALA A 300 -0.01 -0.05 -10.69
C ALA A 300 1.09 -0.16 -9.63
N ILE A 301 1.04 -1.19 -8.80
CA ILE A 301 2.12 -1.44 -7.84
C ILE A 301 3.39 -1.82 -8.60
N LYS A 302 3.27 -2.74 -9.57
CA LYS A 302 4.36 -3.24 -10.41
C LYS A 302 5.11 -2.12 -11.13
N SER A 303 4.42 -1.13 -11.70
CA SER A 303 5.06 0.01 -12.37
C SER A 303 5.90 0.88 -11.43
N MET A 304 5.65 0.81 -10.11
CA MET A 304 6.47 1.49 -9.10
C MET A 304 7.63 0.63 -8.58
N GLN A 305 7.73 -0.64 -8.98
CA GLN A 305 8.81 -1.56 -8.58
C GLN A 305 9.75 -1.92 -9.74
N GLU A 306 9.22 -2.02 -10.97
CA GLU A 306 10.00 -2.46 -12.13
C GLU A 306 10.94 -1.40 -12.67
N SER A 307 11.98 -1.83 -13.39
CA SER A 307 13.01 -0.96 -13.96
C SER A 307 12.43 0.13 -14.85
N GLY A 308 12.66 1.37 -14.46
CA GLY A 308 12.37 2.54 -15.27
C GLY A 308 13.46 2.80 -16.31
N ALA A 309 13.32 3.92 -17.03
CA ALA A 309 14.25 4.32 -18.09
C ALA A 309 15.70 4.57 -17.62
N SER A 310 15.94 4.72 -16.32
CA SER A 310 17.25 4.98 -15.71
C SER A 310 18.12 3.72 -15.53
N GLY A 311 17.57 2.53 -15.77
CA GLY A 311 18.25 1.26 -15.49
C GLY A 311 18.16 0.80 -14.03
N TYR A 312 17.57 1.62 -13.16
CA TYR A 312 17.21 1.25 -11.78
C TYR A 312 15.71 0.87 -11.68
N PRO A 313 15.34 -0.02 -10.73
CA PRO A 313 13.94 -0.28 -10.40
C PRO A 313 13.25 1.01 -9.92
N GLY A 314 12.03 1.25 -10.40
CA GLY A 314 11.14 2.31 -9.94
C GLY A 314 10.86 3.43 -10.95
N ILE A 315 10.21 4.47 -10.43
CA ILE A 315 9.84 5.69 -11.14
C ILE A 315 11.07 6.57 -11.30
N SER A 316 11.47 6.83 -12.54
CA SER A 316 12.50 7.80 -12.86
C SER A 316 11.87 9.20 -12.98
N LEU A 317 12.32 10.12 -12.14
CA LEU A 317 11.91 11.52 -12.16
C LEU A 317 13.02 12.36 -12.76
N ALA A 318 12.64 13.36 -13.54
CA ALA A 318 13.57 14.32 -14.11
C ALA A 318 13.00 15.73 -14.03
N MET A 319 13.85 16.69 -13.66
CA MET A 319 13.49 18.08 -13.51
C MET A 319 14.65 18.96 -13.96
N ASN A 320 14.35 20.05 -14.66
CA ASN A 320 15.33 21.09 -14.93
C ASN A 320 15.22 22.13 -13.82
N TRP A 321 16.33 22.45 -13.15
CA TRP A 321 16.38 23.56 -12.21
C TRP A 321 16.77 24.86 -12.93
N ALA A 322 16.37 26.00 -12.38
CA ALA A 322 16.66 27.30 -12.95
C ALA A 322 18.13 27.68 -12.72
N ILE A 323 18.99 27.32 -13.67
CA ILE A 323 20.41 27.72 -13.64
C ILE A 323 20.49 29.25 -13.57
N PRO A 324 21.22 29.84 -12.61
CA PRO A 324 21.44 31.28 -12.55
C PRO A 324 22.01 31.79 -13.87
N GLU A 325 21.44 32.86 -14.44
CA GLU A 325 21.79 33.30 -15.79
C GLU A 325 23.27 33.71 -15.91
N LYS A 326 23.79 34.43 -14.90
CA LYS A 326 25.11 35.06 -14.97
C LYS A 326 25.85 34.96 -13.65
N ASN A 327 27.17 34.85 -13.74
CA ASN A 327 28.07 34.99 -12.60
C ASN A 327 28.44 36.46 -12.34
N TYR A 328 29.19 36.71 -11.27
CA TYR A 328 29.71 38.04 -10.95
C TYR A 328 30.50 38.70 -12.10
N TRP A 329 31.12 37.90 -12.96
CA TRP A 329 31.91 38.33 -14.13
C TRP A 329 31.09 38.42 -15.43
N ASN A 330 29.75 38.38 -15.34
CA ASN A 330 28.83 38.42 -16.48
C ASN A 330 29.02 37.28 -17.50
N VAL A 331 29.63 36.16 -17.07
CA VAL A 331 29.67 34.91 -17.84
C VAL A 331 28.30 34.25 -17.76
N ASP A 332 27.76 33.89 -18.92
CA ASP A 332 26.46 33.23 -19.04
C ASP A 332 26.58 31.75 -18.67
N PHE A 333 26.22 31.42 -17.43
CA PHE A 333 26.25 30.04 -16.95
C PHE A 333 25.22 29.16 -17.65
N LYS A 334 24.10 29.72 -18.10
CA LYS A 334 23.06 28.96 -18.79
C LYS A 334 23.59 28.46 -20.13
N THR A 335 24.26 29.31 -20.90
CA THR A 335 24.88 28.93 -22.16
C THR A 335 25.99 27.90 -21.96
N GLU A 336 26.92 28.13 -21.02
CA GLU A 336 28.05 27.24 -20.77
C GLU A 336 27.62 25.88 -20.18
N MET A 337 26.69 25.87 -19.22
CA MET A 337 26.15 24.63 -18.66
C MET A 337 25.33 23.86 -19.69
N ASN A 338 24.49 24.52 -20.50
CA ASN A 338 23.67 23.83 -21.50
C ASN A 338 24.50 23.17 -22.60
N GLN A 339 25.69 23.70 -22.91
CA GLN A 339 26.61 23.06 -23.87
C GLN A 339 27.13 21.70 -23.38
N ARG A 340 27.31 21.53 -22.06
CA ARG A 340 27.92 20.31 -21.48
C ARG A 340 26.93 19.41 -20.74
N TYR A 341 25.86 20.00 -20.24
CA TYR A 341 24.75 19.38 -19.52
C TYR A 341 23.45 20.02 -20.02
N PRO A 342 22.88 19.54 -21.13
CA PRO A 342 21.69 20.15 -21.71
C PRO A 342 20.58 20.25 -20.67
N ASN A 343 20.13 21.48 -20.41
CA ASN A 343 19.05 21.87 -19.49
C ASN A 343 19.32 21.69 -17.98
N GLY A 344 20.56 21.40 -17.57
CA GLY A 344 20.91 21.32 -16.15
C GLY A 344 20.12 20.26 -15.37
N THR A 345 19.71 19.17 -16.02
CA THR A 345 18.75 18.22 -15.49
C THR A 345 19.19 17.56 -14.17
N LEU A 346 18.23 17.42 -13.27
CA LEU A 346 18.28 16.66 -12.02
C LEU A 346 17.51 15.36 -12.23
N HIS A 347 18.01 14.30 -11.61
CA HIS A 347 17.46 12.95 -11.79
C HIS A 347 17.40 12.25 -10.46
N THR A 348 16.29 11.56 -10.19
CA THR A 348 16.21 10.59 -9.10
C THR A 348 15.37 9.43 -9.56
N THR A 349 15.72 8.21 -9.16
CA THR A 349 14.82 7.07 -9.32
C THR A 349 14.31 6.64 -7.97
N ILE A 350 13.00 6.45 -7.85
CA ILE A 350 12.36 6.02 -6.61
C ILE A 350 11.48 4.81 -6.83
N SER A 351 11.63 3.81 -5.97
CA SER A 351 10.91 2.55 -6.07
C SER A 351 10.20 2.19 -4.78
N LEU A 352 9.12 1.44 -4.93
CA LEU A 352 8.57 0.63 -3.86
C LEU A 352 9.25 -0.74 -3.91
N LYS A 353 10.17 -0.99 -2.99
CA LYS A 353 10.68 -2.33 -2.78
C LYS A 353 9.61 -3.20 -2.13
N GLY A 354 9.35 -4.35 -2.74
CA GLY A 354 8.74 -5.53 -2.12
C GLY A 354 9.64 -6.75 -2.36
N ASP A 355 9.25 -7.94 -1.88
CA ASP A 355 9.91 -9.19 -2.28
C ASP A 355 9.63 -9.42 -3.79
N PRO A 356 10.63 -9.39 -4.69
CA PRO A 356 10.41 -9.55 -6.13
C PRO A 356 9.88 -10.94 -6.51
N ALA A 357 10.06 -11.93 -5.63
CA ALA A 357 9.46 -13.26 -5.79
C ALA A 357 7.96 -13.27 -5.45
N SER A 358 7.47 -12.23 -4.76
CA SER A 358 6.07 -12.06 -4.39
C SER A 358 5.35 -11.20 -5.42
N GLN A 359 4.16 -11.60 -5.84
CA GLN A 359 3.36 -10.79 -6.76
C GLN A 359 3.13 -9.38 -6.14
N PRO A 360 3.38 -8.29 -6.91
CA PRO A 360 3.26 -6.91 -6.44
C PRO A 360 1.79 -6.55 -6.22
N ALA A 361 1.23 -7.02 -5.11
CA ALA A 361 -0.19 -6.90 -4.84
C ALA A 361 -0.44 -6.80 -3.34
N VAL A 362 -1.39 -5.94 -2.95
CA VAL A 362 -2.00 -5.93 -1.61
C VAL A 362 -2.99 -7.08 -1.42
N TRP A 363 -3.34 -7.74 -2.53
CA TRP A 363 -4.27 -8.85 -2.59
C TRP A 363 -4.05 -9.62 -3.91
N PRO A 364 -3.91 -10.97 -3.93
CA PRO A 364 -4.20 -11.96 -2.88
C PRO A 364 -3.05 -12.25 -1.91
N ASN A 365 -2.01 -11.42 -1.88
CA ASN A 365 -0.86 -11.60 -0.98
C ASN A 365 -0.76 -10.43 0.01
N PRO A 366 -1.67 -10.33 1.00
CA PRO A 366 -1.85 -9.18 1.89
C PRO A 366 -0.78 -9.08 3.00
N THR A 367 0.49 -9.28 2.66
CA THR A 367 1.60 -9.13 3.60
C THR A 367 2.19 -7.73 3.53
N PRO A 368 2.26 -6.96 4.64
CA PRO A 368 2.97 -5.69 4.67
C PRO A 368 4.45 -5.91 4.32
N LYS A 369 4.92 -5.25 3.25
CA LYS A 369 6.29 -5.43 2.71
C LYS A 369 6.79 -4.26 1.88
N PHE A 370 5.98 -3.22 1.70
CA PHE A 370 6.32 -2.10 0.84
C PHE A 370 7.27 -1.17 1.59
N GLN A 371 8.45 -0.94 1.01
CA GLN A 371 9.47 -0.04 1.54
C GLN A 371 9.95 0.88 0.43
N VAL A 372 10.15 2.15 0.75
CA VAL A 372 10.67 3.11 -0.23
C VAL A 372 12.17 2.91 -0.39
N ARG A 373 12.65 2.86 -1.64
CA ARG A 373 14.07 2.91 -1.97
C ARG A 373 14.35 3.96 -3.02
N GLN A 374 15.45 4.65 -2.83
CA GLN A 374 15.92 5.68 -3.73
C GLN A 374 17.24 5.27 -4.37
N TYR A 375 17.39 5.64 -5.64
CA TYR A 375 18.58 5.42 -6.44
C TYR A 375 19.03 6.74 -7.08
N PRO A 376 20.36 6.94 -7.16
CA PRO A 376 20.95 8.14 -7.75
C PRO A 376 20.75 8.24 -9.27
#